data_AF-A0A521UB72-F1
#
_entry.id   AF-A0A521UB72-F1
#
_cell.length_a   1.000
_cell.length_b   1.000
_cell.length_c   1.000
_cell.angle_alpha   90.00
_cell.angle_beta   90.00
_cell.angle_gamma   90.00
#
_symmetry.space_group_name_H-M   'P 1'
#
loop_
_entity.id
_entity.type
_entity.pdbx_description
1 polymer ?
#
loop_
_entity_poly.entity_id
_entity_poly.type
_entity_poly.pdbx_seq_one_letter_code
_entity_poly.pdbx_strand_id
1 'polypeptide(L)'
;MRHRSGVRRERGGERRDARVRRAHRPSRGRLRRGAGDLVAGGRQHRGRGAGPQRRRRGLEGRARGRADPLGHPRHAARDAHRRVRRAGHDARRRGGRGRLDRDGVPSAVSERVRVEPSALAGSATALSVDGDRGHHLVRVTRVRVGDRVVAFDGAGRERPAEVSRVGRGEVLLSWTGPAASGVGADRARVRWIQGLPKGDKMDLIVRQATELGVASIAPVFTARSIPREQPERWAPRLQRWERIAEEASRQCGRADVPAIEAPQSLAALCAAPAGHVVRLTAWEGATASLRAAIEASAEGLPFEVLAGPEGGFETAEVEAAAAAGFAPVSLGPRILRAETTAAAFLSALSVLRGDLGGSGAMMR
;
A
#
# COMPACT_ATOMS: atom_id res chain seq x y z
N MET A 1 66.66 4.52 -38.08
CA MET A 1 66.90 4.29 -39.53
C MET A 1 65.79 5.01 -40.30
N ARG A 2 66.11 6.10 -41.03
CA ARG A 2 65.28 6.89 -41.99
C ARG A 2 63.90 7.41 -41.48
N HIS A 3 63.65 8.73 -41.30
CA HIS A 3 63.34 9.77 -42.32
C HIS A 3 61.97 9.61 -43.02
N ARG A 4 61.14 10.65 -43.27
CA ARG A 4 61.23 12.12 -43.04
C ARG A 4 59.88 12.82 -43.27
N SER A 5 59.68 13.99 -42.64
CA SER A 5 58.98 15.22 -43.12
C SER A 5 57.57 15.21 -43.77
N GLY A 6 56.72 16.17 -43.38
CA GLY A 6 55.49 16.51 -44.11
C GLY A 6 54.64 17.66 -43.56
N VAL A 7 55.20 18.87 -43.37
CA VAL A 7 54.43 20.07 -42.97
C VAL A 7 54.01 20.88 -44.20
N ARG A 8 52.74 21.32 -44.30
CA ARG A 8 52.36 22.54 -45.02
C ARG A 8 51.23 23.30 -44.32
N ARG A 9 51.35 24.64 -44.35
CA ARG A 9 50.36 25.64 -43.92
C ARG A 9 49.85 26.36 -45.17
N GLU A 10 48.60 26.80 -45.17
CA GLU A 10 48.05 27.99 -45.84
C GLU A 10 46.69 28.25 -45.13
N ARG A 11 46.31 29.41 -44.55
CA ARG A 11 46.41 30.86 -44.82
C ARG A 11 45.38 31.40 -45.84
N GLY A 12 44.69 32.48 -45.44
CA GLY A 12 43.56 33.15 -46.13
C GLY A 12 42.26 32.93 -45.33
N GLY A 13 41.49 33.92 -44.87
CA GLY A 13 41.31 35.31 -45.35
C GLY A 13 40.12 35.35 -46.34
N GLU A 14 39.14 36.24 -46.28
CA GLU A 14 38.90 37.43 -45.44
C GLU A 14 37.39 37.79 -45.39
N ARG A 15 37.00 38.57 -44.36
CA ARG A 15 36.05 39.72 -44.35
C ARG A 15 34.66 39.68 -45.07
N ARG A 16 33.63 40.13 -44.31
CA ARG A 16 32.69 41.27 -44.55
C ARG A 16 31.80 41.23 -45.84
N ASP A 17 30.62 41.85 -45.96
CA ASP A 17 29.80 42.83 -45.21
C ASP A 17 28.32 42.41 -45.40
N ALA A 18 27.39 42.49 -44.43
CA ALA A 18 26.68 43.66 -43.88
C ALA A 18 25.53 44.28 -44.74
N ARG A 19 24.46 44.69 -44.04
CA ARG A 19 23.28 45.52 -44.43
C ARG A 19 22.12 44.78 -45.13
N VAL A 20 20.90 44.69 -44.57
CA VAL A 20 19.91 45.68 -44.03
C VAL A 20 18.93 46.23 -45.06
N ARG A 21 17.64 45.89 -44.87
CA ARG A 21 16.40 46.72 -44.96
C ARG A 21 15.23 45.79 -44.51
N ARG A 22 14.45 46.12 -43.47
CA ARG A 22 13.28 47.03 -43.43
C ARG A 22 12.28 46.79 -44.57
N ALA A 23 10.97 46.80 -44.40
CA ALA A 23 10.05 46.73 -43.25
C ALA A 23 8.62 46.83 -43.84
N HIS A 24 7.55 46.27 -43.24
CA HIS A 24 6.22 46.92 -43.27
C HIS A 24 5.20 46.32 -42.30
N ARG A 25 4.54 47.23 -41.57
CA ARG A 25 3.21 47.12 -40.96
C ARG A 25 2.36 48.16 -41.73
N PRO A 26 1.06 47.94 -41.94
CA PRO A 26 0.06 48.38 -40.96
C PRO A 26 -0.93 47.21 -40.66
N SER A 27 -2.12 47.31 -40.07
CA SER A 27 -3.02 48.45 -39.79
C SER A 27 -3.68 48.34 -38.40
N ARG A 28 -4.54 49.32 -38.11
CA ARG A 28 -5.44 49.45 -36.97
C ARG A 28 -6.89 49.48 -37.48
N GLY A 29 -7.82 48.94 -36.70
CA GLY A 29 -9.24 49.31 -36.69
C GLY A 29 -9.67 49.63 -35.26
N ARG A 30 -10.56 50.60 -35.04
CA ARG A 30 -10.97 51.10 -33.71
C ARG A 30 -12.46 51.48 -33.74
N LEU A 31 -13.01 51.86 -32.57
CA LEU A 31 -14.38 52.35 -32.31
C LEU A 31 -15.39 51.21 -32.02
N ARG A 32 -16.39 51.36 -31.12
CA ARG A 32 -16.79 52.53 -30.30
C ARG A 32 -17.48 52.13 -28.98
N ARG A 33 -17.61 53.12 -28.09
CA ARG A 33 -18.25 53.08 -26.76
C ARG A 33 -19.76 52.78 -26.79
N GLY A 34 -20.28 52.28 -25.67
CA GLY A 34 -21.66 52.45 -25.20
C GLY A 34 -21.67 52.55 -23.66
N ALA A 35 -22.52 53.40 -23.08
CA ALA A 35 -22.61 53.65 -21.63
C ALA A 35 -24.09 53.71 -21.19
N GLY A 36 -24.34 53.63 -19.88
CA GLY A 36 -25.66 53.47 -19.25
C GLY A 36 -25.58 52.40 -18.15
N ASP A 37 -25.31 52.66 -16.87
CA ASP A 37 -25.59 53.78 -15.96
C ASP A 37 -26.94 53.66 -15.21
N LEU A 38 -26.91 54.04 -13.91
CA LEU A 38 -28.01 54.29 -12.95
C LEU A 38 -28.64 53.19 -12.05
N VAL A 39 -28.54 53.48 -10.73
CA VAL A 39 -29.56 53.36 -9.64
C VAL A 39 -29.93 51.93 -9.16
N ALA A 40 -29.67 51.47 -7.92
CA ALA A 40 -29.74 52.01 -6.53
C ALA A 40 -31.06 51.75 -5.77
N GLY A 41 -30.92 51.40 -4.48
CA GLY A 41 -31.99 51.01 -3.56
C GLY A 41 -31.93 49.52 -3.18
N GLY A 42 -32.08 49.09 -1.92
CA GLY A 42 -32.27 49.82 -0.67
C GLY A 42 -33.14 49.03 0.33
N ARG A 43 -32.84 49.13 1.64
CA ARG A 43 -33.59 48.56 2.79
C ARG A 43 -33.45 47.02 2.92
N GLN A 44 -32.85 46.45 3.96
CA GLN A 44 -33.27 46.43 5.37
C GLN A 44 -34.76 46.13 5.59
N HIS A 45 -35.08 44.95 6.11
CA HIS A 45 -36.20 44.80 7.05
C HIS A 45 -35.88 43.80 8.15
N ARG A 46 -36.26 44.16 9.39
CA ARG A 46 -36.22 43.32 10.59
C ARG A 46 -37.57 42.63 10.80
N GLY A 47 -37.54 41.43 11.37
CA GLY A 47 -38.66 40.68 11.95
C GLY A 47 -38.11 39.31 12.39
N ARG A 48 -37.97 38.91 13.65
CA ARG A 48 -38.81 39.03 14.87
C ARG A 48 -40.21 38.42 14.72
N GLY A 49 -40.33 37.18 15.16
CA GLY A 49 -41.53 36.38 15.43
C GLY A 49 -41.05 34.99 15.88
N ALA A 50 -40.81 34.75 17.17
CA ALA A 50 -41.82 34.38 18.18
C ALA A 50 -42.44 33.00 17.88
N GLY A 51 -42.17 32.01 18.76
CA GLY A 51 -42.72 30.65 18.64
C GLY A 51 -44.17 30.54 19.13
N PRO A 52 -44.65 29.30 19.37
CA PRO A 52 -44.82 28.95 20.78
C PRO A 52 -44.42 27.52 21.17
N GLN A 53 -44.31 27.33 22.48
CA GLN A 53 -43.97 26.08 23.17
C GLN A 53 -45.16 25.11 23.30
N ARG A 54 -44.89 23.80 23.28
CA ARG A 54 -45.59 22.78 24.09
C ARG A 54 -44.54 21.78 24.61
N ARG A 55 -43.99 21.99 25.81
CA ARG A 55 -44.45 21.56 27.15
C ARG A 55 -44.51 20.04 27.36
N ARG A 56 -43.64 19.58 28.28
CA ARG A 56 -43.58 18.25 28.90
C ARG A 56 -44.69 18.03 29.95
N ARG A 57 -45.04 16.77 30.21
CA ARG A 57 -45.50 16.08 31.47
C ARG A 57 -46.06 14.71 31.04
N GLY A 58 -46.04 13.60 31.78
CA GLY A 58 -45.45 13.17 33.07
C GLY A 58 -45.74 11.65 33.18
N LEU A 59 -44.79 10.80 33.57
CA LEU A 59 -44.58 10.24 34.92
C LEU A 59 -45.70 9.30 35.46
N GLU A 60 -45.24 8.21 36.11
CA GLU A 60 -45.98 7.20 36.91
C GLU A 60 -46.90 6.23 36.11
N GLY A 61 -47.01 4.92 36.39
CA GLY A 61 -46.29 4.04 37.33
C GLY A 61 -47.22 3.08 38.08
N ARG A 62 -46.93 1.76 38.10
CA ARG A 62 -47.23 0.78 39.20
C ARG A 62 -46.98 -0.68 38.80
N ALA A 63 -46.68 -1.51 39.80
CA ALA A 63 -46.48 -2.96 39.72
C ALA A 63 -47.59 -3.76 40.44
N ARG A 64 -47.71 -5.06 40.12
CA ARG A 64 -48.34 -6.22 40.81
C ARG A 64 -48.51 -7.35 39.77
N GLY A 65 -48.34 -8.65 39.99
CA GLY A 65 -47.94 -9.43 41.17
C GLY A 65 -48.94 -10.56 41.51
N ARG A 66 -48.60 -11.84 41.19
CA ARG A 66 -49.17 -13.18 41.55
C ARG A 66 -48.79 -14.19 40.42
N ALA A 67 -48.28 -15.42 40.57
CA ALA A 67 -48.30 -16.51 41.58
C ALA A 67 -49.70 -17.19 41.72
N ASP A 68 -49.89 -18.53 41.69
CA ASP A 68 -49.08 -19.75 41.43
C ASP A 68 -50.10 -20.92 41.14
N PRO A 69 -50.02 -22.19 41.62
CA PRO A 69 -49.10 -23.33 41.37
C PRO A 69 -49.78 -24.66 40.89
N LEU A 70 -49.00 -25.61 40.35
CA LEU A 70 -49.16 -27.11 40.44
C LEU A 70 -47.81 -27.79 40.01
N GLY A 71 -47.27 -28.90 40.56
CA GLY A 71 -47.66 -29.70 41.73
C GLY A 71 -47.02 -31.12 41.86
N HIS A 72 -45.69 -31.25 42.10
CA HIS A 72 -44.96 -32.46 42.66
C HIS A 72 -45.00 -33.85 41.94
N PRO A 73 -44.28 -34.92 42.39
CA PRO A 73 -43.18 -35.12 43.39
C PRO A 73 -41.86 -35.75 42.80
N ARG A 74 -40.62 -35.53 43.28
CA ARG A 74 -39.84 -36.04 44.47
C ARG A 74 -39.49 -37.55 44.55
N HIS A 75 -38.17 -37.88 44.49
CA HIS A 75 -37.36 -38.83 45.33
C HIS A 75 -36.01 -39.18 44.62
N ALA A 76 -34.98 -39.83 45.20
CA ALA A 76 -34.15 -39.49 46.38
C ALA A 76 -32.96 -40.50 46.53
N ALA A 77 -31.68 -40.03 46.54
CA ALA A 77 -30.47 -40.72 47.06
C ALA A 77 -29.30 -39.70 47.07
N ARG A 78 -28.47 -39.49 48.11
CA ARG A 78 -27.61 -40.39 48.93
C ARG A 78 -26.52 -41.10 48.10
N ASP A 79 -25.26 -41.21 48.52
CA ASP A 79 -24.47 -40.43 49.49
C ASP A 79 -22.97 -40.73 49.26
N ALA A 80 -22.06 -40.05 49.96
CA ALA A 80 -20.67 -40.44 50.27
C ALA A 80 -19.77 -41.14 49.21
N HIS A 81 -18.61 -40.53 48.90
CA HIS A 81 -17.35 -41.03 49.47
C HIS A 81 -16.24 -39.97 49.48
N ARG A 82 -15.53 -39.88 50.62
CA ARG A 82 -14.52 -38.85 50.92
C ARG A 82 -13.12 -39.48 50.94
N ARG A 83 -12.16 -38.76 50.33
CA ARG A 83 -10.78 -38.51 50.82
C ARG A 83 -9.64 -39.55 50.67
N VAL A 84 -8.53 -38.99 50.15
CA VAL A 84 -7.11 -39.15 50.55
C VAL A 84 -6.35 -40.38 50.03
N ARG A 85 -5.41 -40.11 49.11
CA ARG A 85 -3.95 -40.19 49.40
C ARG A 85 -3.23 -38.96 48.82
N ARG A 86 -2.16 -38.52 49.50
CA ARG A 86 -1.24 -37.44 49.11
C ARG A 86 0.10 -38.04 48.69
N ALA A 87 0.92 -37.19 48.04
CA ALA A 87 2.36 -37.33 47.78
C ALA A 87 2.79 -38.32 46.68
N GLY A 88 3.79 -37.90 45.90
CA GLY A 88 4.43 -38.72 44.85
C GLY A 88 4.30 -38.17 43.43
N HIS A 89 4.89 -37.00 43.16
CA HIS A 89 5.73 -36.68 41.97
C HIS A 89 5.73 -35.19 41.65
N ASP A 90 6.72 -34.51 42.21
CA ASP A 90 7.25 -33.29 41.63
C ASP A 90 8.04 -33.60 40.34
N ALA A 91 8.38 -32.56 39.58
CA ALA A 91 9.20 -32.61 38.35
C ALA A 91 8.64 -33.44 37.16
N ARG A 92 7.68 -32.85 36.41
CA ARG A 92 7.51 -33.03 34.93
C ARG A 92 6.48 -32.06 34.31
N ARG A 93 6.66 -30.74 34.51
CA ARG A 93 5.88 -29.68 33.82
C ARG A 93 6.74 -28.53 33.29
N ARG A 94 7.84 -28.86 32.60
CA ARG A 94 8.42 -28.02 31.54
C ARG A 94 8.21 -28.76 30.23
N GLY A 95 7.58 -28.11 29.26
CA GLY A 95 7.08 -28.77 28.06
C GLY A 95 6.07 -27.89 27.34
N GLY A 96 6.52 -26.71 26.91
CA GLY A 96 5.80 -25.93 25.91
C GLY A 96 5.77 -26.73 24.61
N ARG A 97 4.72 -27.53 24.42
CA ARG A 97 4.44 -28.13 23.11
C ARG A 97 3.93 -27.01 22.24
N GLY A 98 4.82 -26.44 21.41
CA GLY A 98 4.40 -25.70 20.23
C GLY A 98 3.43 -26.56 19.41
N ARG A 99 2.52 -25.92 18.67
CA ARG A 99 1.64 -26.63 17.73
C ARG A 99 2.48 -27.17 16.56
N LEU A 100 3.03 -28.37 16.76
CA LEU A 100 3.49 -29.21 15.67
C LEU A 100 2.26 -29.63 14.86
N ASP A 101 2.41 -29.66 13.53
CA ASP A 101 1.44 -30.34 12.69
C ASP A 101 1.53 -31.86 12.90
N ARG A 102 0.56 -32.59 12.34
CA ARG A 102 0.38 -34.04 12.47
C ARG A 102 1.63 -34.85 12.09
N ASP A 103 2.45 -34.30 11.21
CA ASP A 103 3.66 -34.93 10.66
C ASP A 103 4.98 -34.41 11.26
N GLY A 104 4.93 -33.62 12.34
CA GLY A 104 6.13 -33.11 13.03
C GLY A 104 6.89 -31.99 12.31
N VAL A 105 6.43 -31.60 11.13
CA VAL A 105 6.88 -30.40 10.40
C VAL A 105 6.51 -29.15 11.21
N PRO A 106 7.39 -28.13 11.32
CA PRO A 106 7.02 -26.85 11.94
C PRO A 106 5.81 -26.24 11.23
N SER A 107 4.79 -25.85 11.99
CA SER A 107 3.60 -25.15 11.47
C SER A 107 4.00 -24.02 10.52
N ALA A 108 3.52 -24.10 9.27
CA ALA A 108 3.94 -23.33 8.10
C ALA A 108 3.67 -21.80 8.15
N VAL A 109 3.33 -21.26 9.33
CA VAL A 109 3.14 -19.84 9.59
C VAL A 109 3.75 -19.53 10.96
N SER A 110 4.98 -19.02 10.98
CA SER A 110 5.48 -18.31 12.16
C SER A 110 4.83 -16.92 12.18
N GLU A 111 4.32 -16.49 13.34
CA GLU A 111 3.73 -15.16 13.45
C GLU A 111 4.77 -14.09 13.14
N ARG A 112 4.42 -13.10 12.32
CA ARG A 112 5.32 -12.00 11.92
C ARG A 112 4.95 -10.72 12.64
N VAL A 113 5.94 -9.98 13.12
CA VAL A 113 5.77 -8.69 13.79
C VAL A 113 6.75 -7.64 13.26
N ARG A 114 6.26 -6.45 12.92
CA ARG A 114 7.13 -5.35 12.48
C ARG A 114 7.82 -4.72 13.68
N VAL A 115 9.10 -4.41 13.55
CA VAL A 115 9.92 -3.73 14.56
C VAL A 115 10.74 -2.62 13.92
N GLU A 116 11.38 -1.76 14.72
CA GLU A 116 12.28 -0.73 14.18
C GLU A 116 13.58 -1.35 13.65
N PRO A 117 14.19 -0.83 12.56
CA PRO A 117 15.44 -1.38 12.00
C PRO A 117 16.62 -1.46 12.99
N SER A 118 16.66 -0.57 13.99
CA SER A 118 17.65 -0.58 15.06
C SER A 118 17.49 -1.79 15.99
N ALA A 119 16.27 -2.29 16.19
CA ALA A 119 15.99 -3.43 17.06
C ALA A 119 16.55 -4.76 16.51
N LEU A 120 16.63 -4.90 15.18
CA LEU A 120 17.23 -6.09 14.55
C LEU A 120 18.77 -6.04 14.54
N ALA A 121 19.35 -4.84 14.44
CA ALA A 121 20.79 -4.62 14.28
C ALA A 121 21.60 -4.71 15.59
N GLY A 122 20.94 -4.67 16.75
CA GLY A 122 21.61 -4.67 18.05
C GLY A 122 22.23 -6.01 18.45
N SER A 123 23.26 -5.94 19.30
CA SER A 123 23.88 -7.06 20.01
C SER A 123 23.02 -7.61 21.18
N ALA A 124 21.92 -6.93 21.52
CA ALA A 124 20.95 -7.41 22.50
C ALA A 124 20.43 -8.81 22.12
N THR A 125 20.29 -9.69 23.12
CA THR A 125 19.82 -11.08 22.94
C THR A 125 18.30 -11.21 22.96
N ALA A 126 17.58 -10.14 23.30
CA ALA A 126 16.14 -10.08 23.39
C ALA A 126 15.60 -8.70 23.00
N LEU A 127 14.30 -8.65 22.69
CA LEU A 127 13.54 -7.43 22.39
C LEU A 127 12.18 -7.49 23.10
N SER A 128 11.77 -6.41 23.76
CA SER A 128 10.38 -6.27 24.20
C SER A 128 9.55 -5.63 23.09
N VAL A 129 8.33 -6.14 22.90
CA VAL A 129 7.34 -5.63 21.95
C VAL A 129 6.08 -5.28 22.73
N ASP A 130 5.76 -3.98 22.78
CA ASP A 130 4.65 -3.40 23.52
C ASP A 130 3.68 -2.65 22.57
N GLY A 131 2.84 -1.78 23.14
CA GLY A 131 1.85 -1.00 22.40
C GLY A 131 0.87 -1.84 21.60
N ASP A 132 0.43 -1.33 20.45
CA ASP A 132 -0.52 -2.01 19.56
C ASP A 132 0.00 -3.36 19.05
N ARG A 133 1.32 -3.47 18.81
CA ARG A 133 1.95 -4.71 18.31
C ARG A 133 2.00 -5.78 19.40
N GLY A 134 2.39 -5.42 20.62
CA GLY A 134 2.31 -6.30 21.80
C GLY A 134 0.86 -6.71 22.11
N HIS A 135 -0.09 -5.78 22.04
CA HIS A 135 -1.52 -6.09 22.18
C HIS A 135 -2.04 -7.05 21.10
N HIS A 136 -1.62 -6.90 19.83
CA HIS A 136 -1.97 -7.81 18.74
C HIS A 136 -1.50 -9.24 19.06
N LEU A 137 -0.20 -9.41 19.35
CA LEU A 137 0.38 -10.70 19.70
C LEU A 137 -0.33 -11.36 20.89
N VAL A 138 -0.65 -10.61 21.95
CA VAL A 138 -1.29 -11.15 23.16
C VAL A 138 -2.78 -11.48 22.98
N ARG A 139 -3.56 -10.64 22.27
CA ARG A 139 -5.03 -10.77 22.23
C ARG A 139 -5.57 -11.37 20.94
N VAL A 140 -4.97 -11.03 19.80
CA VAL A 140 -5.41 -11.45 18.46
C VAL A 140 -4.75 -12.77 18.12
N THR A 141 -3.42 -12.81 18.05
CA THR A 141 -2.64 -14.02 17.74
C THR A 141 -2.62 -14.99 18.93
N ARG A 142 -2.65 -14.45 20.16
CA ARG A 142 -2.67 -15.20 21.44
C ARG A 142 -1.43 -16.06 21.64
N VAL A 143 -0.26 -15.49 21.32
CA VAL A 143 1.04 -16.14 21.47
C VAL A 143 1.31 -16.56 22.92
N ARG A 144 2.11 -17.61 23.08
CA ARG A 144 2.48 -18.24 24.35
C ARG A 144 4.00 -18.31 24.47
N VAL A 145 4.48 -18.48 25.69
CA VAL A 145 5.91 -18.74 25.93
C VAL A 145 6.31 -20.06 25.23
N GLY A 146 7.36 -20.01 24.42
CA GLY A 146 7.82 -21.09 23.55
C GLY A 146 7.28 -21.04 22.10
N ASP A 147 6.37 -20.12 21.77
CA ASP A 147 5.94 -19.93 20.38
C ASP A 147 7.03 -19.22 19.56
N ARG A 148 7.23 -19.66 18.31
CA ARG A 148 8.19 -19.06 17.37
C ARG A 148 7.54 -17.91 16.61
N VAL A 149 8.28 -16.82 16.46
CA VAL A 149 7.88 -15.63 15.71
C VAL A 149 9.04 -15.12 14.86
N VAL A 150 8.73 -14.26 13.89
CA VAL A 150 9.75 -13.56 13.10
C VAL A 150 9.53 -12.05 13.24
N ALA A 151 10.56 -11.35 13.71
CA ALA A 151 10.57 -9.88 13.70
C ALA A 151 11.14 -9.40 12.36
N PHE A 152 10.47 -8.45 11.70
CA PHE A 152 10.94 -7.84 10.45
C PHE A 152 10.96 -6.32 10.55
N ASP A 153 11.91 -5.64 9.89
CA ASP A 153 12.04 -4.18 10.02
C ASP A 153 11.22 -3.38 8.99
N GLY A 154 10.71 -4.03 7.96
CA GLY A 154 10.04 -3.36 6.84
C GLY A 154 11.03 -2.68 5.87
N ALA A 155 12.34 -2.80 6.12
CA ALA A 155 13.41 -2.40 5.22
C ALA A 155 14.09 -3.62 4.55
N GLY A 156 13.48 -4.80 4.65
CA GLY A 156 13.94 -6.03 3.99
C GLY A 156 14.74 -6.99 4.87
N ARG A 157 14.93 -6.70 6.16
CA ARG A 157 15.56 -7.65 7.09
C ARG A 157 14.57 -8.26 8.04
N GLU A 158 14.86 -9.49 8.43
CA GLU A 158 14.12 -10.23 9.43
C GLU A 158 15.03 -11.03 10.37
N ARG A 159 14.51 -11.39 11.54
CA ARG A 159 15.22 -12.15 12.56
C ARG A 159 14.27 -13.13 13.25
N PRO A 160 14.60 -14.43 13.32
CA PRO A 160 13.78 -15.40 14.02
C PRO A 160 13.93 -15.22 15.55
N ALA A 161 12.82 -15.43 16.26
CA ALA A 161 12.76 -15.32 17.71
C ALA A 161 11.82 -16.37 18.32
N GLU A 162 11.94 -16.55 19.63
CA GLU A 162 11.01 -17.31 20.46
C GLU A 162 10.43 -16.39 21.54
N VAL A 163 9.13 -16.53 21.82
CA VAL A 163 8.47 -15.79 22.90
C VAL A 163 8.97 -16.32 24.24
N SER A 164 9.75 -15.52 24.98
CA SER A 164 10.30 -15.90 26.28
C SER A 164 9.45 -15.42 27.46
N ARG A 165 8.62 -14.37 27.27
CA ARG A 165 7.64 -13.92 28.27
C ARG A 165 6.42 -13.28 27.60
N VAL A 166 5.25 -13.54 28.17
CA VAL A 166 3.99 -12.87 27.80
C VAL A 166 3.49 -12.03 28.98
N GLY A 167 3.36 -10.72 28.77
CA GLY A 167 2.87 -9.74 29.73
C GLY A 167 1.47 -9.22 29.39
N ARG A 168 1.04 -8.14 30.06
CA ARG A 168 -0.31 -7.59 29.90
C ARG A 168 -0.40 -6.60 28.72
N GLY A 169 -0.10 -7.09 27.52
CA GLY A 169 0.05 -6.27 26.30
C GLY A 169 1.49 -6.04 25.86
N GLU A 170 2.43 -6.74 26.50
CA GLU A 170 3.86 -6.75 26.20
C GLU A 170 4.26 -8.19 25.91
N VAL A 171 5.18 -8.42 24.97
CA VAL A 171 5.77 -9.72 24.68
C VAL A 171 7.29 -9.58 24.62
N LEU A 172 8.01 -10.38 25.41
CA LEU A 172 9.47 -10.47 25.31
C LEU A 172 9.83 -11.55 24.31
N LEU A 173 10.64 -11.19 23.33
CA LEU A 173 11.18 -12.06 22.29
C LEU A 173 12.66 -12.30 22.56
N SER A 174 13.11 -13.54 22.48
CA SER A 174 14.53 -13.91 22.54
C SER A 174 14.99 -14.38 21.16
N TRP A 175 16.10 -13.84 20.67
CA TRP A 175 16.58 -14.15 19.32
C TRP A 175 17.07 -15.58 19.22
N THR A 176 16.58 -16.33 18.24
CA THR A 176 16.99 -17.72 17.97
C THR A 176 17.98 -17.84 16.82
N GLY A 177 18.30 -16.72 16.16
CA GLY A 177 19.29 -16.65 15.09
C GLY A 177 19.78 -15.20 14.81
N PRO A 178 20.71 -15.05 13.85
CA PRO A 178 21.11 -13.75 13.34
C PRO A 178 19.98 -13.08 12.56
N ALA A 179 20.07 -11.76 12.37
CA ALA A 179 19.26 -11.09 11.36
C ALA A 179 19.77 -11.45 9.96
N ALA A 180 18.85 -11.58 9.00
CA ALA A 180 19.15 -11.87 7.60
C ALA A 180 18.28 -11.01 6.67
N SER A 181 18.63 -10.93 5.39
CA SER A 181 17.72 -10.43 4.36
C SER A 181 16.56 -11.42 4.22
N GLY A 182 15.33 -10.92 4.35
CA GLY A 182 14.12 -11.73 4.16
C GLY A 182 13.58 -11.65 2.74
N VAL A 183 12.49 -12.38 2.48
CA VAL A 183 11.80 -12.40 1.19
C VAL A 183 11.38 -10.97 0.78
N GLY A 184 11.62 -10.59 -0.48
CA GLY A 184 11.19 -9.32 -1.08
C GLY A 184 12.29 -8.27 -1.25
N ALA A 185 13.32 -8.30 -0.38
CA ALA A 185 14.39 -7.28 -0.34
C ALA A 185 15.21 -7.15 -1.64
N ASP A 186 15.29 -8.22 -2.44
CA ASP A 186 16.01 -8.32 -3.71
C ASP A 186 15.12 -8.15 -4.96
N ARG A 187 13.81 -8.40 -4.80
CA ARG A 187 12.81 -8.50 -5.88
C ARG A 187 11.94 -7.25 -6.05
N ALA A 188 11.89 -6.37 -5.06
CA ALA A 188 11.17 -5.10 -5.08
C ALA A 188 11.70 -4.15 -6.17
N ARG A 189 11.25 -4.38 -7.43
CA ARG A 189 11.69 -3.66 -8.64
C ARG A 189 10.53 -3.12 -9.47
N VAL A 190 9.33 -3.01 -8.89
CA VAL A 190 8.13 -2.53 -9.59
C VAL A 190 7.49 -1.39 -8.79
N ARG A 191 7.36 -0.21 -9.41
CA ARG A 191 6.58 0.92 -8.92
C ARG A 191 5.22 0.90 -9.59
N TRP A 192 4.16 0.64 -8.82
CA TRP A 192 2.79 0.59 -9.32
C TRP A 192 2.13 1.96 -9.21
N ILE A 193 1.86 2.60 -10.34
CA ILE A 193 1.30 3.95 -10.42
C ILE A 193 -0.19 3.84 -10.74
N GLN A 194 -1.03 4.14 -9.75
CA GLN A 194 -2.47 3.91 -9.80
C GLN A 194 -3.24 5.21 -9.95
N GLY A 195 -3.91 5.38 -11.09
CA GLY A 195 -4.96 6.37 -11.27
C GLY A 195 -6.05 6.17 -10.22
N LEU A 196 -6.28 7.18 -9.38
CA LEU A 196 -7.07 7.06 -8.16
C LEU A 196 -8.50 6.58 -8.44
N PRO A 197 -8.91 5.38 -7.97
CA PRO A 197 -10.23 4.81 -8.20
C PRO A 197 -11.27 5.34 -7.21
N LYS A 198 -12.56 5.07 -7.47
CA LYS A 198 -13.65 5.48 -6.58
C LYS A 198 -13.76 4.57 -5.35
N GLY A 199 -14.14 5.17 -4.22
CA GLY A 199 -14.41 4.47 -2.95
C GLY A 199 -13.18 3.78 -2.36
N ASP A 200 -13.41 2.60 -1.75
CA ASP A 200 -12.38 1.82 -1.05
C ASP A 200 -11.57 0.86 -1.95
N LYS A 201 -11.73 0.92 -3.29
CA LYS A 201 -11.02 0.01 -4.21
C LYS A 201 -9.50 0.10 -4.14
N MET A 202 -8.99 1.27 -3.79
CA MET A 202 -7.55 1.47 -3.59
C MET A 202 -7.00 0.57 -2.48
N ASP A 203 -7.78 0.25 -1.45
CA ASP A 203 -7.36 -0.67 -0.38
C ASP A 203 -7.09 -2.09 -0.89
N LEU A 204 -7.90 -2.56 -1.84
CA LEU A 204 -7.72 -3.87 -2.46
C LEU A 204 -6.50 -3.87 -3.39
N ILE A 205 -6.31 -2.80 -4.17
CA ILE A 205 -5.13 -2.61 -5.02
C ILE A 205 -3.85 -2.57 -4.18
N VAL A 206 -3.84 -1.81 -3.08
CA VAL A 206 -2.68 -1.71 -2.16
C VAL A 206 -2.34 -3.08 -1.58
N ARG A 207 -3.35 -3.84 -1.13
CA ARG A 207 -3.16 -5.21 -0.63
C ARG A 207 -2.56 -6.13 -1.70
N GLN A 208 -3.24 -6.26 -2.84
CA GLN A 208 -2.84 -7.18 -3.91
C GLN A 208 -1.47 -6.83 -4.51
N ALA A 209 -1.18 -5.54 -4.70
CA ALA A 209 0.12 -5.10 -5.18
C ALA A 209 1.24 -5.39 -4.16
N THR A 210 0.97 -5.22 -2.86
CA THR A 210 1.92 -5.59 -1.79
C THR A 210 2.20 -7.09 -1.75
N GLU A 211 1.15 -7.91 -1.87
CA GLU A 211 1.26 -9.38 -1.95
C GLU A 211 2.03 -9.82 -3.20
N LEU A 212 1.86 -9.12 -4.32
CA LEU A 212 2.56 -9.38 -5.60
C LEU A 212 3.92 -8.68 -5.74
N GLY A 213 4.51 -8.20 -4.63
CA GLY A 213 5.93 -7.82 -4.58
C GLY A 213 6.31 -6.46 -5.15
N VAL A 214 5.38 -5.49 -5.26
CA VAL A 214 5.76 -4.10 -5.63
C VAL A 214 6.72 -3.48 -4.61
N ALA A 215 7.55 -2.55 -5.06
CA ALA A 215 8.46 -1.74 -4.26
C ALA A 215 7.77 -0.47 -3.70
N SER A 216 6.95 0.17 -4.53
CA SER A 216 6.14 1.32 -4.13
C SER A 216 4.82 1.37 -4.90
N ILE A 217 3.88 2.12 -4.32
CA ILE A 217 2.57 2.41 -4.90
C ILE A 217 2.40 3.93 -4.95
N ALA A 218 2.19 4.46 -6.15
CA ALA A 218 2.06 5.88 -6.43
C ALA A 218 0.63 6.24 -6.85
N PRO A 219 -0.19 6.85 -5.98
CA PRO A 219 -1.51 7.33 -6.37
C PRO A 219 -1.38 8.54 -7.31
N VAL A 220 -2.11 8.55 -8.43
CA VAL A 220 -2.11 9.68 -9.36
C VAL A 220 -3.50 10.20 -9.71
N PHE A 221 -3.59 11.52 -9.89
CA PHE A 221 -4.78 12.20 -10.39
C PHE A 221 -4.79 12.18 -11.92
N THR A 222 -5.74 11.44 -12.49
CA THR A 222 -6.09 11.45 -13.92
C THR A 222 -7.29 12.36 -14.17
N ALA A 223 -7.68 12.55 -15.43
CA ALA A 223 -8.91 13.22 -15.84
C ALA A 223 -10.15 12.54 -15.24
N ARG A 224 -10.15 11.19 -15.18
CA ARG A 224 -11.31 10.37 -14.79
C ARG A 224 -11.28 9.89 -13.32
N SER A 225 -10.28 10.30 -12.55
CA SER A 225 -10.22 10.09 -11.09
C SER A 225 -11.20 10.99 -10.34
N ILE A 226 -12.07 10.41 -9.50
CA ILE A 226 -13.04 11.14 -8.67
C ILE A 226 -12.99 10.60 -7.22
N PRO A 227 -12.88 11.45 -6.19
CA PRO A 227 -12.84 12.92 -6.22
C PRO A 227 -11.40 13.48 -6.26
N ARG A 228 -11.23 14.68 -6.80
CA ARG A 228 -10.02 15.50 -6.60
C ARG A 228 -10.12 16.20 -5.24
N GLU A 229 -9.79 15.48 -4.17
CA GLU A 229 -9.82 16.00 -2.80
C GLU A 229 -8.63 16.95 -2.51
N GLN A 230 -8.82 17.88 -1.57
CA GLN A 230 -7.78 18.82 -1.12
C GLN A 230 -6.61 18.09 -0.42
N PRO A 231 -5.36 18.61 -0.50
CA PRO A 231 -4.15 18.01 0.08
C PRO A 231 -4.34 17.46 1.52
N GLU A 232 -5.00 18.22 2.38
CA GLU A 232 -5.25 17.90 3.80
C GLU A 232 -6.04 16.61 4.02
N ARG A 233 -6.88 16.19 3.05
CA ARG A 233 -7.70 14.97 3.16
C ARG A 233 -6.96 13.69 2.79
N TRP A 234 -5.77 13.81 2.20
CA TRP A 234 -4.99 12.63 1.78
C TRP A 234 -4.20 12.00 2.91
N ALA A 235 -3.80 12.75 3.94
CA ALA A 235 -3.00 12.19 5.05
C ALA A 235 -3.70 11.01 5.77
N PRO A 236 -5.01 11.05 6.11
CA PRO A 236 -5.71 9.89 6.66
C PRO A 236 -5.82 8.70 5.69
N ARG A 237 -5.92 8.95 4.38
CA ARG A 237 -5.99 7.90 3.34
C ARG A 237 -4.63 7.23 3.14
N LEU A 238 -3.55 8.01 3.11
CA LEU A 238 -2.17 7.51 3.10
C LEU A 238 -1.89 6.62 4.31
N GLN A 239 -2.17 7.11 5.52
CA GLN A 239 -2.00 6.30 6.74
C GLN A 239 -2.88 5.04 6.76
N ARG A 240 -4.02 5.01 6.06
CA ARG A 240 -4.83 3.80 5.90
C ARG A 240 -4.14 2.82 4.96
N TRP A 241 -3.64 3.29 3.82
CA TRP A 241 -2.91 2.46 2.84
C TRP A 241 -1.57 1.95 3.36
N GLU A 242 -0.82 2.75 4.10
CA GLU A 242 0.42 2.32 4.79
C GLU A 242 0.16 1.17 5.77
N ARG A 243 -0.92 1.26 6.57
CA ARG A 243 -1.34 0.15 7.46
C ARG A 243 -1.77 -1.10 6.69
N ILE A 244 -2.42 -0.94 5.54
CA ILE A 244 -2.81 -2.08 4.67
C ILE A 244 -1.57 -2.72 4.05
N ALA A 245 -0.57 -1.93 3.65
CA ALA A 245 0.70 -2.44 3.16
C ALA A 245 1.50 -3.16 4.27
N GLU A 246 1.58 -2.61 5.49
CA GLU A 246 2.23 -3.29 6.63
C GLU A 246 1.54 -4.63 6.95
N GLU A 247 0.20 -4.67 7.00
CA GLU A 247 -0.54 -5.90 7.25
C GLU A 247 -0.40 -6.90 6.09
N ALA A 248 -0.47 -6.44 4.83
CA ALA A 248 -0.28 -7.31 3.67
C ALA A 248 1.14 -7.91 3.64
N SER A 249 2.18 -7.11 3.88
CA SER A 249 3.56 -7.59 4.01
C SER A 249 3.71 -8.64 5.12
N ARG A 250 3.09 -8.38 6.27
CA ARG A 250 3.07 -9.31 7.42
C ARG A 250 2.39 -10.63 7.08
N GLN A 251 1.30 -10.62 6.32
CA GLN A 251 0.54 -11.81 5.93
C GLN A 251 1.22 -12.62 4.82
N CYS A 252 1.74 -11.97 3.78
CA CYS A 252 2.39 -12.64 2.65
C CYS A 252 3.83 -13.08 2.93
N GLY A 253 4.44 -12.59 4.02
CA GLY A 253 5.72 -13.08 4.51
C GLY A 253 6.96 -12.32 4.03
N ARG A 254 6.79 -11.23 3.26
CA ARG A 254 7.91 -10.35 2.90
C ARG A 254 8.47 -9.59 4.11
N ALA A 255 9.75 -9.22 4.05
CA ALA A 255 10.46 -8.52 5.12
C ALA A 255 10.53 -6.99 4.91
N ASP A 256 10.11 -6.51 3.75
CA ASP A 256 9.97 -5.09 3.41
C ASP A 256 8.49 -4.66 3.36
N VAL A 257 8.23 -3.36 3.54
CA VAL A 257 6.90 -2.77 3.36
C VAL A 257 6.97 -1.79 2.20
N PRO A 258 6.16 -1.94 1.13
CA PRO A 258 6.25 -1.06 -0.01
C PRO A 258 5.86 0.36 0.37
N ALA A 259 6.59 1.34 -0.17
CA ALA A 259 6.32 2.74 0.08
C ALA A 259 4.98 3.16 -0.57
N ILE A 260 4.11 3.82 0.19
CA ILE A 260 2.93 4.48 -0.37
C ILE A 260 3.30 5.96 -0.60
N GLU A 261 3.39 6.37 -1.86
CA GLU A 261 3.83 7.71 -2.22
C GLU A 261 2.70 8.73 -2.07
N ALA A 262 3.06 10.01 -1.90
CA ALA A 262 2.10 11.10 -1.87
C ALA A 262 1.36 11.23 -3.22
N PRO A 263 0.03 11.48 -3.23
CA PRO A 263 -0.72 11.63 -4.47
C PRO A 263 -0.24 12.81 -5.31
N GLN A 264 0.03 12.57 -6.59
CA GLN A 264 0.53 13.58 -7.54
C GLN A 264 -0.33 13.66 -8.82
N SER A 265 -0.20 14.73 -9.60
CA SER A 265 -0.87 14.81 -10.89
C SER A 265 -0.16 13.95 -11.94
N LEU A 266 -0.89 13.42 -12.93
CA LEU A 266 -0.27 12.73 -14.06
C LEU A 266 0.75 13.64 -14.79
N ALA A 267 0.46 14.94 -14.92
CA ALA A 267 1.40 15.90 -15.50
C ALA A 267 2.72 16.02 -14.72
N ALA A 268 2.68 15.98 -13.38
CA ALA A 268 3.89 16.00 -12.56
C ALA A 268 4.70 14.70 -12.70
N LEU A 269 4.02 13.55 -12.74
CA LEU A 269 4.64 12.25 -13.03
C LEU A 269 5.35 12.26 -14.40
N CYS A 270 4.67 12.74 -15.45
CA CYS A 270 5.21 12.80 -16.81
C CYS A 270 6.37 13.81 -16.96
N ALA A 271 6.42 14.85 -16.12
CA ALA A 271 7.52 15.80 -16.09
C ALA A 271 8.77 15.27 -15.37
N ALA A 272 8.66 14.18 -14.61
CA ALA A 272 9.80 13.57 -13.92
C ALA A 272 10.74 12.87 -14.94
N PRO A 273 12.06 13.13 -14.88
CA PRO A 273 13.01 12.55 -15.83
C PRO A 273 12.94 11.03 -15.83
N ALA A 274 13.11 10.43 -17.00
CA ALA A 274 13.21 8.98 -17.12
C ALA A 274 14.55 8.52 -16.51
N GLY A 275 14.47 7.70 -15.45
CA GLY A 275 15.61 6.94 -14.96
C GLY A 275 15.94 5.75 -15.87
N HIS A 276 16.88 4.92 -15.44
CA HIS A 276 17.18 3.65 -16.10
C HIS A 276 16.12 2.58 -15.72
N VAL A 277 14.90 2.76 -16.24
CA VAL A 277 13.69 1.98 -15.90
C VAL A 277 12.83 1.72 -17.14
N VAL A 278 12.07 0.63 -17.13
CA VAL A 278 11.04 0.33 -18.13
C VAL A 278 9.73 1.00 -17.70
N ARG A 279 9.19 1.89 -18.52
CA ARG A 279 7.93 2.60 -18.26
C ARG A 279 6.81 2.02 -19.12
N LEU A 280 5.72 1.56 -18.51
CA LEU A 280 4.58 0.94 -19.20
C LEU A 280 3.26 1.59 -18.79
N THR A 281 2.33 1.80 -19.73
CA THR A 281 0.94 2.17 -19.44
C THR A 281 0.02 0.98 -19.73
N ALA A 282 -0.69 0.47 -18.73
CA ALA A 282 -1.75 -0.51 -18.92
C ALA A 282 -2.99 0.18 -19.52
N TRP A 283 -3.24 -0.03 -20.82
CA TRP A 283 -4.30 0.68 -21.55
C TRP A 283 -5.06 -0.22 -22.52
N GLU A 284 -6.38 -0.08 -22.56
CA GLU A 284 -7.28 -0.86 -23.40
C GLU A 284 -7.13 -0.60 -24.91
N GLY A 285 -6.63 0.58 -25.31
CA GLY A 285 -6.33 0.92 -26.70
C GLY A 285 -4.96 0.47 -27.21
N ALA A 286 -4.16 -0.20 -26.37
CA ALA A 286 -2.80 -0.60 -26.73
C ALA A 286 -2.78 -1.82 -27.68
N THR A 287 -1.96 -1.73 -28.74
CA THR A 287 -1.72 -2.83 -29.69
C THR A 287 -0.57 -3.75 -29.27
N ALA A 288 0.41 -3.24 -28.52
CA ALA A 288 1.51 -4.03 -27.99
C ALA A 288 1.04 -4.88 -26.79
N SER A 289 1.49 -6.13 -26.71
CA SER A 289 1.25 -6.99 -25.55
C SER A 289 2.28 -6.74 -24.45
N LEU A 290 1.91 -6.94 -23.18
CA LEU A 290 2.84 -6.91 -22.05
C LEU A 290 4.05 -7.84 -22.27
N ARG A 291 3.83 -9.03 -22.86
CA ARG A 291 4.88 -9.98 -23.22
C ARG A 291 5.94 -9.33 -24.12
N ALA A 292 5.51 -8.79 -25.26
CA ALA A 292 6.41 -8.19 -26.23
C ALA A 292 7.19 -6.99 -25.66
N ALA A 293 6.56 -6.20 -24.78
CA ALA A 293 7.24 -5.10 -24.11
C ALA A 293 8.33 -5.56 -23.11
N ILE A 294 8.10 -6.66 -22.40
CA ILE A 294 9.11 -7.27 -21.51
C ILE A 294 10.23 -7.91 -22.33
N GLU A 295 9.91 -8.65 -23.39
CA GLU A 295 10.90 -9.30 -24.28
C GLU A 295 11.77 -8.27 -25.03
N ALA A 296 11.28 -7.05 -25.25
CA ALA A 296 12.04 -5.93 -25.81
C ALA A 296 12.81 -5.09 -24.76
N SER A 297 12.65 -5.37 -23.46
CA SER A 297 13.30 -4.63 -22.38
C SER A 297 14.65 -5.23 -22.02
N ALA A 298 15.61 -4.39 -21.60
CA ALA A 298 16.87 -4.89 -21.06
C ALA A 298 16.66 -5.63 -19.72
N GLU A 299 17.41 -6.71 -19.51
CA GLU A 299 17.29 -7.54 -18.31
C GLU A 299 17.64 -6.79 -17.02
N GLY A 300 16.99 -7.17 -15.92
CA GLY A 300 17.27 -6.65 -14.57
C GLY A 300 16.74 -5.23 -14.27
N LEU A 301 16.23 -4.50 -15.27
CA LEU A 301 15.69 -3.15 -15.08
C LEU A 301 14.48 -3.11 -14.13
N PRO A 302 14.32 -2.01 -13.36
CA PRO A 302 13.08 -1.73 -12.64
C PRO A 302 11.95 -1.36 -13.62
N PHE A 303 10.71 -1.55 -13.19
CA PHE A 303 9.51 -1.24 -13.95
C PHE A 303 8.69 -0.14 -13.23
N GLU A 304 8.24 0.86 -13.98
CA GLU A 304 7.19 1.78 -13.57
C GLU A 304 5.94 1.47 -14.40
N VAL A 305 4.84 1.09 -13.74
CA VAL A 305 3.61 0.68 -14.43
C VAL A 305 2.48 1.62 -14.08
N LEU A 306 1.99 2.36 -15.06
CA LEU A 306 0.86 3.29 -14.97
C LEU A 306 -0.45 2.58 -15.34
N ALA A 307 -1.43 2.57 -14.43
CA ALA A 307 -2.76 2.00 -14.66
C ALA A 307 -3.86 3.00 -14.31
N GLY A 308 -4.95 3.00 -15.07
CA GLY A 308 -6.04 3.96 -14.93
C GLY A 308 -7.00 3.66 -13.76
N PRO A 309 -7.87 4.63 -13.39
CA PRO A 309 -9.05 4.36 -12.57
C PRO A 309 -10.10 3.59 -13.39
N GLU A 310 -11.30 3.38 -12.84
CA GLU A 310 -12.34 2.61 -13.55
C GLU A 310 -12.89 3.29 -14.81
N GLY A 311 -12.63 4.58 -14.99
CA GLY A 311 -12.93 5.30 -16.23
C GLY A 311 -11.87 5.13 -17.32
N GLY A 312 -10.77 4.42 -17.07
CA GLY A 312 -9.60 4.40 -17.94
C GLY A 312 -8.91 5.77 -18.03
N PHE A 313 -8.13 5.95 -19.09
CA PHE A 313 -7.48 7.22 -19.43
C PHE A 313 -8.22 7.96 -20.56
N GLU A 314 -7.98 9.26 -20.67
CA GLU A 314 -8.22 9.97 -21.94
C GLU A 314 -7.06 9.75 -22.91
N THR A 315 -7.30 9.77 -24.23
CA THR A 315 -6.25 9.55 -25.24
C THR A 315 -5.07 10.51 -25.06
N ALA A 316 -5.35 11.79 -24.77
CA ALA A 316 -4.34 12.81 -24.50
C ALA A 316 -3.50 12.52 -23.23
N GLU A 317 -4.04 11.80 -22.24
CA GLU A 317 -3.28 11.35 -21.06
C GLU A 317 -2.30 10.23 -21.44
N VAL A 318 -2.71 9.30 -22.30
CA VAL A 318 -1.85 8.22 -22.80
C VAL A 318 -0.76 8.76 -23.73
N GLU A 319 -1.10 9.72 -24.60
CA GLU A 319 -0.13 10.42 -25.45
C GLU A 319 0.91 11.18 -24.63
N ALA A 320 0.49 11.90 -23.58
CA ALA A 320 1.40 12.58 -22.65
C ALA A 320 2.27 11.60 -21.86
N ALA A 321 1.72 10.47 -21.43
CA ALA A 321 2.48 9.41 -20.77
C ALA A 321 3.51 8.77 -21.72
N ALA A 322 3.13 8.49 -22.96
CA ALA A 322 4.02 7.96 -23.99
C ALA A 322 5.16 8.94 -24.34
N ALA A 323 4.88 10.25 -24.40
CA ALA A 323 5.91 11.28 -24.56
C ALA A 323 6.90 11.35 -23.36
N ALA A 324 6.46 10.94 -22.16
CA ALA A 324 7.30 10.75 -20.97
C ALA A 324 7.96 9.35 -20.87
N GLY A 325 7.85 8.54 -21.92
CA GLY A 325 8.46 7.22 -22.05
C GLY A 325 7.58 6.03 -21.65
N PHE A 326 6.34 6.24 -21.18
CA PHE A 326 5.45 5.13 -20.79
C PHE A 326 4.81 4.46 -22.01
N ALA A 327 5.40 3.35 -22.46
CA ALA A 327 4.91 2.59 -23.60
C ALA A 327 3.53 1.94 -23.29
N PRO A 328 2.48 2.17 -24.10
CA PRO A 328 1.17 1.58 -23.88
C PRO A 328 1.17 0.08 -24.19
N VAL A 329 0.64 -0.73 -23.27
CA VAL A 329 0.57 -2.20 -23.37
C VAL A 329 -0.80 -2.75 -22.94
N SER A 330 -1.19 -3.87 -23.56
CA SER A 330 -2.42 -4.59 -23.28
C SER A 330 -2.17 -5.92 -22.54
N LEU A 331 -3.14 -6.29 -21.69
CA LEU A 331 -3.24 -7.60 -21.02
C LEU A 331 -4.16 -8.59 -21.76
N GLY A 332 -4.53 -8.28 -23.01
CA GLY A 332 -5.40 -9.10 -23.85
C GLY A 332 -6.77 -8.45 -24.12
N PRO A 333 -7.71 -9.18 -24.74
CA PRO A 333 -8.90 -8.60 -25.36
C PRO A 333 -10.06 -8.29 -24.39
N ARG A 334 -9.88 -8.48 -23.08
CA ARG A 334 -10.93 -8.29 -22.06
C ARG A 334 -10.66 -7.04 -21.25
N ILE A 335 -11.67 -6.19 -21.13
CA ILE A 335 -11.65 -5.05 -20.21
C ILE A 335 -11.68 -5.57 -18.78
N LEU A 336 -10.59 -5.34 -18.03
CA LEU A 336 -10.47 -5.68 -16.61
C LEU A 336 -10.90 -4.48 -15.75
N ARG A 337 -11.41 -4.75 -14.53
CA ARG A 337 -11.63 -3.69 -13.53
C ARG A 337 -10.29 -3.21 -12.99
N ALA A 338 -10.18 -1.96 -12.55
CA ALA A 338 -8.94 -1.37 -12.03
C ALA A 338 -8.25 -2.26 -10.97
N GLU A 339 -9.03 -2.78 -10.01
CA GLU A 339 -8.55 -3.74 -9.00
C GLU A 339 -8.01 -5.05 -9.61
N THR A 340 -8.70 -5.59 -10.62
CA THR A 340 -8.27 -6.80 -11.34
C THR A 340 -7.05 -6.53 -12.23
N THR A 341 -6.94 -5.35 -12.83
CA THR A 341 -5.78 -4.93 -13.64
C THR A 341 -4.50 -4.94 -12.81
N ALA A 342 -4.53 -4.41 -11.58
CA ALA A 342 -3.38 -4.45 -10.69
C ALA A 342 -2.90 -5.88 -10.42
N ALA A 343 -3.81 -6.76 -9.97
CA ALA A 343 -3.48 -8.15 -9.68
C ALA A 343 -3.00 -8.92 -10.93
N ALA A 344 -3.69 -8.78 -12.06
CA ALA A 344 -3.37 -9.48 -13.30
C ALA A 344 -2.05 -9.00 -13.92
N PHE A 345 -1.80 -7.68 -13.95
CA PHE A 345 -0.58 -7.12 -14.52
C PHE A 345 0.65 -7.57 -13.71
N LEU A 346 0.60 -7.40 -12.39
CA LEU A 346 1.73 -7.71 -11.51
C LEU A 346 2.02 -9.22 -11.50
N SER A 347 0.98 -10.07 -11.50
CA SER A 347 1.14 -11.52 -11.65
C SER A 347 1.80 -11.87 -12.99
N ALA A 348 1.32 -11.31 -14.11
CA ALA A 348 1.87 -11.58 -15.43
C ALA A 348 3.32 -11.09 -15.58
N LEU A 349 3.60 -9.86 -15.14
CA LEU A 349 4.95 -9.29 -15.11
C LEU A 349 5.92 -10.15 -14.29
N SER A 350 5.47 -10.61 -13.12
CA SER A 350 6.28 -11.43 -12.21
C SER A 350 6.56 -12.83 -12.78
N VAL A 351 5.57 -13.48 -13.40
CA VAL A 351 5.77 -14.77 -14.11
C VAL A 351 6.72 -14.60 -15.31
N LEU A 352 6.52 -13.56 -16.13
CA LEU A 352 7.34 -13.30 -17.32
C LEU A 352 8.79 -12.92 -16.98
N ARG A 353 9.04 -12.40 -15.77
CA ARG A 353 10.39 -12.14 -15.23
C ARG A 353 11.00 -13.31 -14.46
N GLY A 354 10.26 -14.40 -14.25
CA GLY A 354 10.70 -15.52 -13.41
C GLY A 354 10.71 -15.23 -11.90
N ASP A 355 10.08 -14.14 -11.46
CA ASP A 355 9.94 -13.79 -10.04
C ASP A 355 8.92 -14.69 -9.32
N LEU A 356 7.80 -14.99 -9.98
CA LEU A 356 6.84 -16.03 -9.59
C LEU A 356 6.92 -17.18 -10.60
N GLY A 357 7.87 -18.10 -10.38
CA GLY A 357 8.11 -19.24 -11.28
C GLY A 357 9.19 -20.23 -10.83
N GLY A 358 10.03 -19.85 -9.85
CA GLY A 358 10.98 -20.78 -9.22
C GLY A 358 10.33 -21.71 -8.18
N SER A 359 10.96 -22.86 -7.94
CA SER A 359 10.57 -23.82 -6.90
C SER A 359 10.69 -23.18 -5.50
N GLY A 360 9.55 -22.81 -4.90
CA GLY A 360 9.53 -22.23 -3.54
C GLY A 360 8.31 -21.39 -3.17
N ALA A 361 7.42 -21.04 -4.11
CA ALA A 361 6.21 -20.29 -3.80
C ALA A 361 5.21 -21.14 -2.97
N MET A 362 5.14 -20.88 -1.66
CA MET A 362 4.13 -21.48 -0.77
C MET A 362 2.76 -20.84 -1.02
N MET A 363 1.89 -21.60 -1.69
CA MET A 363 0.44 -21.32 -1.73
C MET A 363 -0.20 -21.78 -0.40
N ARG A 364 -1.26 -21.08 0.04
CA ARG A 364 -2.09 -21.46 1.21
C ARG A 364 -3.51 -21.80 0.78
#